data_AF-A0A961FUK3-F1
#
_entry.id   AF-A0A961FUK3-F1
#
_cell.length_a   1.000
_cell.length_b   1.000
_cell.length_c   1.000
_cell.angle_alpha   90.00
_cell.angle_beta   90.00
_cell.angle_gamma   90.00
#
_symmetry.space_group_name_H-M   'P 1'
#
loop_
_entity.id
_entity.type
_entity.pdbx_description
1 polymer ?
#
loop_
_entity_poly.entity_id
_entity_poly.type
_entity_poly.pdbx_seq_one_letter_code
_entity_poly.pdbx_strand_id
1 'polypeptide(L)'
;MKEQEVTKSELARRIGTSPAYVTKILRGETNFTLDTMVKIAHALNCRLQTHLARQGFRTHWLDEAESETRVFVTKEVPELNATDFADVDASFSAAA
;
A
#
# COMPACT_ATOMS: atom_id res chain seq x y z
N MET A 1 -15.72 -9.26 -6.09
CA MET A 1 -16.75 -8.95 -7.13
C MET A 1 -18.13 -8.74 -6.54
N LYS A 2 -18.69 -9.67 -5.75
CA LYS A 2 -20.03 -9.50 -5.14
C LYS A 2 -20.11 -8.31 -4.18
N GLU A 3 -19.14 -8.20 -3.27
CA GLU A 3 -19.03 -7.09 -2.30
C GLU A 3 -18.79 -5.72 -2.94
N GLN A 4 -18.31 -5.69 -4.17
CA GLN A 4 -18.06 -4.46 -4.94
C GLN A 4 -19.08 -4.26 -6.07
N GLU A 5 -20.13 -5.09 -6.11
CA GLU A 5 -21.19 -5.05 -7.13
C GLU A 5 -20.70 -5.09 -8.59
N VAL A 6 -19.53 -5.68 -8.84
CA VAL A 6 -18.94 -5.78 -10.18
C VAL A 6 -19.45 -7.03 -10.90
N THR A 7 -20.08 -6.84 -12.07
CA THR A 7 -20.52 -7.94 -12.94
C THR A 7 -19.37 -8.48 -13.81
N LYS A 8 -19.56 -9.67 -14.43
CA LYS A 8 -18.56 -10.24 -15.36
C LYS A 8 -18.34 -9.36 -16.59
N SER A 9 -19.41 -8.82 -17.15
CA SER A 9 -19.35 -7.91 -18.30
C SER A 9 -18.66 -6.61 -17.94
N GLU A 10 -18.91 -6.10 -16.73
CA GLU A 10 -18.22 -4.92 -16.21
C GLU A 10 -16.73 -5.15 -16.02
N LEU A 11 -16.35 -6.27 -15.41
CA LEU A 11 -14.94 -6.62 -15.26
C LEU A 11 -14.25 -6.74 -16.62
N ALA A 12 -14.89 -7.42 -17.57
CA ALA A 12 -14.38 -7.56 -18.93
C ALA A 12 -14.11 -6.19 -19.59
N ARG A 13 -15.04 -5.24 -19.43
CA ARG A 13 -14.88 -3.85 -19.86
C ARG A 13 -13.70 -3.17 -19.16
N ARG A 14 -13.59 -3.27 -17.83
CA ARG A 14 -12.51 -2.65 -17.05
C ARG A 14 -11.13 -3.16 -17.42
N ILE A 15 -10.97 -4.44 -17.72
CA ILE A 15 -9.67 -5.04 -18.08
C ILE A 15 -9.43 -5.12 -19.60
N GLY A 16 -10.35 -4.63 -20.42
CA GLY A 16 -10.22 -4.61 -21.89
C GLY A 16 -10.24 -6.00 -22.55
N THR A 17 -11.09 -6.91 -22.07
CA THR A 17 -11.17 -8.29 -22.59
C THR A 17 -12.61 -8.70 -22.88
N SER A 18 -12.82 -9.91 -23.41
CA SER A 18 -14.16 -10.44 -23.69
C SER A 18 -14.83 -11.01 -22.42
N PRO A 19 -16.17 -10.91 -22.29
CA PRO A 19 -16.90 -11.56 -21.19
C PRO A 19 -16.71 -13.09 -21.14
N ALA A 20 -16.48 -13.71 -22.31
CA ALA A 20 -16.16 -15.12 -22.41
C ALA A 20 -14.78 -15.43 -21.78
N TYR A 21 -13.78 -14.58 -22.01
CA TYR A 21 -12.46 -14.73 -21.40
C TYR A 21 -12.51 -14.58 -19.87
N VAL A 22 -13.24 -13.57 -19.36
CA VAL A 22 -13.49 -13.42 -17.91
C VAL A 22 -14.18 -14.65 -17.34
N THR A 23 -15.13 -15.25 -18.06
CA THR A 23 -15.78 -16.48 -17.61
C THR A 23 -14.80 -17.65 -17.51
N LYS A 24 -13.89 -17.82 -18.47
CA LYS A 24 -12.85 -18.86 -18.41
C LYS A 24 -11.89 -18.64 -17.22
N ILE A 25 -11.46 -17.40 -16.99
CA ILE A 25 -10.63 -17.04 -15.83
C ILE A 25 -11.32 -17.45 -14.52
N LEU A 26 -12.58 -17.04 -14.34
CA LEU A 26 -13.32 -17.30 -13.10
C LEU A 26 -13.67 -18.78 -12.88
N ARG A 27 -13.66 -19.60 -13.94
CA ARG A 27 -13.82 -21.05 -13.85
C ARG A 27 -12.50 -21.79 -13.61
N GLY A 28 -11.36 -21.11 -13.69
CA GLY A 28 -10.03 -21.73 -13.60
C GLY A 28 -9.63 -22.50 -14.86
N GLU A 29 -10.30 -22.27 -15.99
CA GLU A 29 -10.06 -22.97 -17.27
C GLU A 29 -8.93 -22.33 -18.09
N THR A 30 -8.16 -21.42 -17.51
CA THR A 30 -7.14 -20.65 -18.22
C THR A 30 -5.95 -20.39 -17.31
N ASN A 31 -4.77 -20.64 -17.85
CA ASN A 31 -3.51 -20.18 -17.29
C ASN A 31 -3.25 -18.75 -17.80
N PHE A 32 -3.71 -17.75 -17.06
CA PHE A 32 -3.54 -16.34 -17.42
C PHE A 32 -2.26 -15.74 -16.83
N THR A 33 -1.83 -14.61 -17.38
CA THR A 33 -0.57 -13.96 -17.00
C THR A 33 -0.69 -13.19 -15.67
N LEU A 34 0.46 -12.94 -15.02
CA LEU A 34 0.53 -11.99 -13.90
C LEU A 34 0.01 -10.59 -14.30
N ASP A 35 0.28 -10.15 -15.53
CA ASP A 35 -0.27 -8.89 -16.09
C ASP A 35 -1.81 -8.88 -16.05
N THR A 36 -2.46 -9.97 -16.44
CA THR A 36 -3.92 -10.10 -16.33
C THR A 36 -4.37 -10.00 -14.87
N MET A 37 -3.61 -10.61 -13.96
CA MET A 37 -3.92 -10.58 -12.53
C MET A 37 -3.80 -9.18 -11.94
N VAL A 38 -2.80 -8.40 -12.35
CA VAL A 38 -2.63 -6.98 -11.99
C VAL A 38 -3.80 -6.15 -12.51
N LYS A 39 -4.22 -6.36 -13.77
CA LYS A 39 -5.40 -5.67 -14.34
C LYS A 39 -6.67 -5.96 -13.55
N ILE A 40 -6.88 -7.22 -13.17
CA ILE A 40 -8.04 -7.62 -12.35
C ILE A 40 -7.96 -6.96 -10.97
N ALA A 41 -6.79 -6.95 -10.32
CA ALA A 41 -6.60 -6.30 -9.03
C ALA A 41 -6.97 -4.81 -9.10
N HIS A 42 -6.45 -4.07 -10.07
CA HIS A 42 -6.80 -2.66 -10.27
C HIS A 42 -8.30 -2.46 -10.57
N ALA A 43 -8.88 -3.29 -11.43
CA ALA A 43 -10.30 -3.21 -11.78
C ALA A 43 -11.23 -3.43 -10.57
N LEU A 44 -10.74 -4.11 -9.53
CA LEU A 44 -11.44 -4.40 -8.28
C LEU A 44 -10.91 -3.59 -7.09
N ASN A 45 -10.13 -2.54 -7.31
CA ASN A 45 -9.49 -1.76 -6.24
C ASN A 45 -8.78 -2.64 -5.18
N CYS A 46 -8.12 -3.70 -5.64
CA CYS A 46 -7.32 -4.60 -4.84
C CYS A 46 -5.84 -4.43 -5.19
N ARG A 47 -4.98 -4.91 -4.30
CA ARG A 47 -3.54 -5.01 -4.55
C ARG A 47 -3.16 -6.47 -4.80
N LEU A 48 -2.41 -6.74 -5.86
CA LEU A 48 -1.84 -8.05 -6.09
C LEU A 48 -0.69 -8.29 -5.10
N GLN A 49 -0.83 -9.25 -4.19
CA GLN A 49 0.25 -9.77 -3.36
C GLN A 49 0.70 -11.13 -3.93
N THR A 50 1.97 -11.25 -4.32
CA THR A 50 2.56 -12.52 -4.79
C THR A 50 3.90 -12.75 -4.09
N HIS A 51 4.25 -14.02 -3.89
CA HIS A 51 5.48 -14.41 -3.20
C HIS A 51 6.05 -15.68 -3.81
N LEU A 52 7.38 -15.72 -3.88
CA LEU A 52 8.14 -16.93 -4.18
C LEU A 52 8.82 -17.39 -2.90
N ALA A 53 8.54 -18.61 -2.48
CA ALA A 53 9.18 -19.22 -1.32
C ALA A 53 10.14 -20.33 -1.75
N ARG A 54 11.19 -20.56 -0.96
CA ARG A 54 12.04 -21.74 -1.12
C ARG A 54 11.24 -23.00 -0.78
N GLN A 55 11.48 -24.08 -1.51
CA GLN A 55 10.89 -25.39 -1.19
C GLN A 55 11.20 -25.78 0.26
N GLY A 56 10.19 -26.29 0.98
CA GLY A 56 10.30 -26.67 2.39
C GLY A 56 9.97 -25.57 3.42
N PHE A 57 9.66 -24.35 2.98
CA PHE A 57 9.19 -23.27 3.87
C PHE A 57 7.68 -23.12 3.81
N ARG A 58 7.06 -22.72 4.93
CA ARG A 58 5.64 -22.35 5.01
C ARG A 58 5.50 -20.84 5.10
N THR A 59 4.69 -20.26 4.23
CA THR A 59 4.37 -18.82 4.24
C THR A 59 3.02 -18.61 4.93
N HIS A 60 2.94 -17.62 5.81
CA HIS A 60 1.71 -17.15 6.45
C HIS A 60 1.45 -15.71 6.04
N TRP A 61 0.26 -15.44 5.51
CA TRP A 61 -0.18 -14.10 5.12
C TRP A 61 -1.12 -13.55 6.18
N LEU A 62 -0.89 -12.30 6.58
CA LEU A 62 -1.69 -11.57 7.55
C LEU A 62 -2.00 -10.22 6.92
N ASP A 63 -3.27 -10.01 6.56
CA ASP A 63 -3.76 -8.70 6.13
C ASP A 63 -4.35 -8.00 7.35
N GLU A 64 -3.75 -6.89 7.76
CA GLU A 64 -4.27 -6.01 8.81
C GLU A 64 -4.99 -4.84 8.13
N ALA A 65 -6.24 -4.57 8.52
CA ALA A 65 -6.97 -3.42 8.02
C ALA A 65 -6.27 -2.15 8.51
N GLU A 66 -5.97 -1.23 7.59
CA GLU A 66 -5.37 0.05 7.94
C GLU A 66 -6.32 0.79 8.90
N SER A 67 -5.91 0.95 10.15
CA SER A 67 -6.59 1.85 11.07
C SER A 67 -6.29 3.26 10.60
N GLU A 68 -7.34 4.07 10.39
CA GLU A 68 -7.17 5.48 10.00
C GLU A 68 -6.15 6.13 10.93
N THR A 69 -4.96 6.42 10.41
CA THR A 69 -3.91 7.07 11.17
C THR A 69 -4.42 8.47 11.48
N ARG A 70 -4.90 8.68 12.71
CA ARG A 70 -5.10 10.02 13.27
C ARG A 70 -3.74 10.70 13.30
N VAL A 71 -3.47 11.54 12.30
CA VAL A 71 -2.33 12.44 12.32
C VAL A 71 -2.57 13.43 13.45
N PHE A 72 -1.88 13.24 14.57
CA PHE A 72 -1.73 14.28 15.57
C PHE A 72 -0.80 15.33 14.97
N VAL A 73 -1.36 16.45 14.51
CA VAL A 73 -0.57 17.64 14.20
C VAL A 73 0.01 18.12 15.53
N THR A 74 1.29 17.84 15.77
CA THR A 74 2.03 18.52 16.83
C THR A 74 2.04 20.00 16.47
N LYS A 75 1.46 20.84 17.33
CA LYS A 75 1.58 22.31 17.24
C LYS A 75 3.05 22.66 16.98
N GLU A 76 3.25 23.59 16.05
CA GLU A 76 4.53 24.14 15.63
C GLU A 76 5.51 24.27 16.80
N VAL A 77 6.70 23.68 16.64
CA VAL A 77 7.85 24.00 17.48
C VAL A 77 8.21 25.45 17.15
N PRO A 78 8.23 26.39 18.11
CA PRO A 78 8.68 27.76 17.83
C PRO A 78 10.10 27.69 17.27
N GLU A 79 10.38 28.40 16.18
CA GLU A 79 11.73 28.49 15.63
C GLU A 79 12.69 28.96 16.73
N LEU A 80 13.67 28.12 17.08
CA LEU A 80 14.78 28.49 17.95
C LEU A 80 15.59 29.56 17.22
N ASN A 81 15.61 30.77 17.78
CA ASN A 81 16.36 31.87 17.19
C ASN A 81 17.82 31.75 17.65
N ALA A 82 18.77 32.13 16.79
CA ALA A 82 20.20 32.07 17.11
C ALA A 82 20.58 32.89 18.38
N THR A 83 19.73 33.82 18.80
CA THR A 83 19.86 34.58 20.05
C THR A 83 19.61 33.77 21.31
N ASP A 84 18.93 32.62 21.22
CA ASP A 84 18.60 31.77 22.37
C ASP A 84 19.83 31.04 22.96
N PHE A 85 21.00 31.14 22.30
CA PHE A 85 22.26 30.55 22.72
C PHE A 85 23.32 31.58 23.19
N ALA A 86 22.98 32.87 23.25
CA ALA A 86 23.96 33.94 23.52
C ALA A 86 24.52 33.95 24.95
N ASP A 87 23.89 33.25 25.90
CA ASP A 87 24.30 33.24 27.32
C ASP A 87 25.31 32.14 27.68
N VAL A 88 25.69 31.25 26.75
CA VAL A 88 26.56 30.09 27.07
C VAL A 88 28.05 30.45 27.07
N ASP A 89 28.47 31.52 26.39
CA ASP A 89 29.89 31.84 26.22
C ASP A 89 30.54 32.62 27.39
N ALA A 90 29.73 33.25 28.27
CA ALA A 90 30.26 34.04 29.39
C ALA A 90 30.83 33.17 30.53
N SER A 91 30.52 31.87 30.57
CA SER A 91 30.92 30.97 31.66
C SER A 91 32.26 30.24 31.40
N PHE A 92 32.80 30.26 30.17
CA PHE A 92 34.01 29.50 29.82
C PHE A 92 35.32 30.31 29.86
N SER A 93 35.29 31.65 29.95
CA SER A 93 36.50 32.48 29.88
C SER A 93 37.12 32.89 31.24
N ALA A 94 36.58 32.44 32.38
CA ALA A 94 37.08 32.86 33.71
C ALA A 94 37.93 31.80 34.45
N ALA A 95 38.38 30.73 33.77
CA ALA A 95 39.11 29.61 34.40
C ALA A 95 40.50 29.32 33.80
N ALA A 96 41.27 30.36 33.45
CA ALA A 96 42.69 30.23 33.09
C ALA A 96 43.56 31.22 33.86
#